data_AF-A0A939CDM2-F1
#
_entry.id   AF-A0A939CDM2-F1
#
_cell.length_a   1.000
_cell.length_b   1.000
_cell.length_c   1.000
_cell.angle_alpha   90.00
_cell.angle_beta   90.00
_cell.angle_gamma   90.00
#
_symmetry.space_group_name_H-M   'P 1'
#
loop_
_entity.id
_entity.type
_entity.pdbx_description
1 polymer ?
#
loop_
_entity_poly.entity_id
_entity_poly.type
_entity_poly.pdbx_seq_one_letter_code
_entity_poly.pdbx_strand_id
1 'polypeptide(L)' 'MANGIYIQAEYRGKLIRKIVCNGEERWFIGSDCAVTYLTLQACKAAIDALTV' A
#
# COMPACT_ATOMS: atom_id res chain seq x y z
N MET A 1 -0.99 21.46 7.81
CA MET A 1 -0.80 20.12 8.40
C MET A 1 -1.12 19.08 7.34
N ALA A 2 -0.21 18.15 7.05
CA ALA A 2 -0.55 17.00 6.21
C ALA A 2 -1.40 16.04 7.05
N ASN A 3 -2.72 16.01 6.80
CA ASN A 3 -3.63 15.06 7.43
C ASN A 3 -3.50 13.72 6.69
N GLY A 4 -2.52 12.92 7.12
CA GLY A 4 -2.26 11.58 6.62
C GLY A 4 -3.01 10.52 7.43
N ILE A 5 -3.94 9.77 6.85
CA ILE A 5 -4.43 8.53 7.49
C ILE A 5 -3.47 7.41 7.11
N TYR A 6 -2.83 6.81 8.12
CA TYR A 6 -1.93 5.66 7.97
C TYR A 6 -2.66 4.39 8.39
N ILE A 7 -2.86 3.46 7.45
CA ILE A 7 -3.42 2.13 7.73
C ILE A 7 -2.36 1.08 7.43
N GLN A 8 -2.23 0.09 8.30
CA GLN A 8 -1.33 -1.05 8.11
C GLN A 8 -2.15 -2.35 8.18
N ALA A 9 -1.92 -3.24 7.22
CA ALA A 9 -2.54 -4.56 7.11
C ALA A 9 -1.51 -5.58 6.62
N GLU A 10 -1.89 -6.85 6.60
CA GLU A 10 -1.07 -7.92 6.02
C GLU A 10 -1.85 -8.64 4.91
N TYR A 11 -1.15 -9.03 3.85
CA TYR A 11 -1.69 -9.83 2.75
C TYR A 11 -0.64 -10.82 2.25
N ARG A 12 -0.97 -12.12 2.26
CA ARG A 12 -0.06 -13.22 1.88
C ARG A 12 1.32 -13.15 2.57
N GLY A 13 1.34 -12.78 3.87
CA GLY A 13 2.57 -12.63 4.64
C GLY A 13 3.41 -11.39 4.28
N LYS A 14 2.88 -10.48 3.44
CA LYS A 14 3.49 -9.19 3.13
C LYS A 14 2.70 -8.08 3.83
N LEU A 15 3.43 -7.17 4.46
CA LEU A 15 2.84 -5.97 5.04
C LEU A 15 2.33 -5.08 3.90
N ILE A 16 1.12 -4.54 4.04
CA ILE A 16 0.55 -3.52 3.17
C ILE A 16 0.29 -2.28 4.02
N ARG A 17 0.67 -1.11 3.50
CA ARG A 17 0.35 0.18 4.12
C ARG A 17 -0.46 1.06 3.18
N LYS A 18 -1.31 1.91 3.73
CA LYS A 18 -2.04 2.95 3.01
C LYS A 18 -1.76 4.30 3.65
N ILE A 19 -1.52 5.29 2.81
CA ILE A 19 -1.44 6.70 3.17
C ILE A 19 -2.53 7.42 2.40
N VAL A 20 -3.37 8.17 3.10
CA VAL A 20 -4.30 9.13 2.48
C VAL A 20 -3.78 10.52 2.76
N CYS A 21 -3.31 11.25 1.75
CA CYS A 21 -2.84 12.62 1.90
C CYS A 21 -3.64 13.52 0.96
N ASN A 22 -4.23 14.60 1.49
CA ASN A 22 -5.04 15.54 0.70
C ASN A 22 -6.17 14.87 -0.13
N GLY A 23 -6.73 13.77 0.38
CA GLY A 23 -7.77 12.99 -0.33
C GLY A 23 -7.24 12.00 -1.36
N GLU A 24 -5.93 11.99 -1.64
CA GLU A 24 -5.28 11.00 -2.49
C GLU A 24 -4.90 9.76 -1.69
N GLU A 25 -5.33 8.59 -2.16
CA GLU A 25 -4.98 7.29 -1.60
C GLU A 25 -3.75 6.71 -2.30
N ARG A 26 -2.76 6.27 -1.51
CA ARG A 26 -1.62 5.49 -1.99
C ARG A 26 -1.39 4.27 -1.11
N TRP A 27 -1.11 3.14 -1.74
CA TRP A 27 -0.80 1.88 -1.12
C TRP A 27 0.67 1.50 -1.34
N PHE A 28 1.24 0.80 -0.38
CA PHE A 28 2.65 0.41 -0.33
C PHE A 28 2.76 -1.03 0.14
N ILE A 29 3.79 -1.73 -0.32
CA ILE A 29 4.15 -3.06 0.18
C ILE A 29 5.35 -2.89 1.11
N GLY A 30 5.23 -3.32 2.36
CA GLY A 30 6.31 -3.22 3.34
C GLY A 30 6.52 -1.80 3.87
N SER A 31 7.78 -1.50 4.19
CA SER A 31 8.26 -0.16 4.50
C SER A 31 8.81 0.58 3.28
N ASP A 32 8.74 -0.04 2.09
CA ASP A 32 9.29 0.54 0.89
C ASP A 32 8.30 1.54 0.29
N CYS A 33 8.66 2.83 0.38
CA CYS A 33 7.88 3.92 -0.20
C CYS A 33 8.23 4.16 -1.69
N ALA A 34 9.13 3.38 -2.30
CA ALA A 34 9.57 3.62 -3.67
C ALA A 34 8.53 3.14 -4.68
N VAL A 35 7.76 2.09 -4.34
CA VAL A 35 6.67 1.58 -5.19
C VAL A 35 5.31 1.87 -4.56
N THR A 36 4.54 2.74 -5.22
CA THR A 36 3.22 3.17 -4.75
C THR A 36 2.13 2.71 -5.71
N TYR A 37 1.04 2.16 -5.17
CA TYR A 37 -0.14 1.74 -5.93
C TYR A 37 -1.32 2.65 -5.63
N LEU A 38 -2.10 2.99 -6.67
CA LEU A 38 -3.26 3.87 -6.52
C LEU A 38 -4.46 3.18 -5.87
N THR A 39 -4.49 1.84 -5.84
CA THR A 39 -5.59 1.06 -5.27
C THR A 39 -5.07 -0.15 -4.50
N LEU A 40 -5.87 -0.62 -3.55
CA LEU A 40 -5.59 -1.86 -2.81
C LEU A 40 -5.46 -3.05 -3.75
N GLN A 41 -6.30 -3.12 -4.77
CA GLN A 41 -6.31 -4.24 -5.72
C GLN A 41 -5.01 -4.29 -6.52
N ALA A 42 -4.49 -3.15 -6.98
CA ALA A 42 -3.20 -3.10 -7.66
C ALA A 42 -2.04 -3.52 -6.74
N CYS A 43 -2.08 -3.09 -5.47
CA CYS A 43 -1.11 -3.49 -4.46
C CYS A 43 -1.14 -5.01 -4.20
N LYS A 44 -2.34 -5.60 -4.07
CA LYS A 44 -2.53 -7.05 -3.90
C LYS A 44 -2.05 -7.82 -5.13
N ALA A 45 -2.44 -7.39 -6.32
CA ALA A 45 -2.03 -8.03 -7.57
C ALA A 45 -0.51 -8.05 -7.75
N ALA A 46 0.19 -6.99 -7.33
CA ALA A 46 1.64 -6.97 -7.32
C ALA A 46 2.25 -7.97 -6.33
N ILE A 47 1.66 -8.12 -5.14
CA ILE A 47 2.06 -9.20 -4.21
C ILE A 47 1.81 -10.57 -4.84
N ASP A 48 0.65 -10.79 -5.45
CA ASP A 48 0.33 -12.05 -6.12
C ASP A 48 1.34 -12.40 -7.22
N ALA A 49 1.79 -11.41 -7.99
CA ALA A 49 2.83 -11.58 -9.01
C ALA A 49 4.23 -11.88 -8.44
N LEU A 50 4.54 -11.41 -7.23
CA LEU A 50 5.80 -11.70 -6.54
C LEU A 50 5.83 -13.08 -5.87
N THR A 51 4.67 -13.74 -5.74
CA THR A 51 4.53 -15.01 -5.01
C THR A 51 4.35 -16.22 -5.95
N VAL A 52 4.67 -16.08 -7.24
CA VAL A 52 4.61 -17.16 -8.25
C VAL A 52 5.96 -17.87 -8.42
#